data_AF-A0A6G4A5M9-F1
#
_entry.id   AF-A0A6G4A5M9-F1
#
_cell.length_a   1.000
_cell.length_b   1.000
_cell.length_c   1.000
_cell.angle_alpha   90.00
_cell.angle_beta   90.00
_cell.angle_gamma   90.00
#
_symmetry.space_group_name_H-M   'P 1'
#
loop_
_entity.id
_entity.type
_entity.pdbx_description
1 polymer ?
#
loop_
_entity_poly.entity_id
_entity_poly.type
_entity_poly.pdbx_seq_one_letter_code
_entity_poly.pdbx_strand_id
1 'polypeptide(L)' 'MAIGHDPVENKIFISLSGNDKGRVYYWSLDMEDIDEDEYLPSYKHMSLVAKNFTDLINNLLIPED' A
#
# COMPACT_ATOMS: atom_id res chain seq x y z
N MET A 1 -1.64 -7.90 -3.38
CA MET A 1 -0.26 -8.17 -3.85
C MET A 1 0.54 -6.88 -3.76
N ALA A 2 1.74 -6.91 -3.20
CA ALA A 2 2.62 -5.73 -3.17
C ALA A 2 3.10 -5.39 -4.58
N ILE A 3 3.08 -4.11 -4.93
CA ILE A 3 3.50 -3.58 -6.24
C ILE A 3 4.60 -2.50 -6.12
N GLY A 4 4.95 -2.12 -4.89
CA GLY A 4 6.05 -1.21 -4.59
C GLY A 4 6.29 -1.14 -3.08
N HIS A 5 7.51 -0.78 -2.70
CA HIS A 5 7.88 -0.46 -1.33
C HIS A 5 8.88 0.70 -1.32
N ASP A 6 8.94 1.43 -0.22
CA ASP A 6 9.95 2.45 0.03
C ASP A 6 11.10 1.90 0.91
N PRO A 7 12.20 2.66 1.12
CA PRO A 7 13.34 2.21 1.93
C PRO A 7 13.05 1.94 3.41
N VAL A 8 11.89 2.38 3.92
CA VAL A 8 11.45 2.14 5.31
C VAL A 8 10.34 1.09 5.37
N GLU A 9 10.21 0.28 4.30
CA GLU A 9 9.29 -0.85 4.19
C GLU A 9 7.79 -0.51 4.16
N ASN A 10 7.41 0.76 3.96
CA ASN A 10 6.02 1.06 3.58
C ASN A 10 5.71 0.44 2.22
N LYS A 11 4.46 0.01 2.00
CA LYS A 11 4.10 -0.79 0.83
C LYS A 11 2.86 -0.27 0.13
N ILE A 12 2.87 -0.37 -1.19
CA ILE A 12 1.69 -0.19 -2.04
C ILE A 12 1.23 -1.55 -2.53
N PHE A 13 -0.08 -1.81 -2.47
CA PHE A 13 -0.70 -3.06 -2.84
C PHE A 13 -1.79 -2.87 -3.89
N ILE A 14 -1.99 -3.88 -4.73
CA ILE A 14 -3.18 -4.03 -5.55
C ILE A 14 -4.01 -5.24 -5.07
N SER A 15 -5.32 -5.06 -4.91
CA SER A 15 -6.23 -6.18 -4.63
C SER A 15 -6.44 -7.02 -5.90
N LEU A 16 -6.29 -8.34 -5.78
CA LEU A 16 -6.42 -9.28 -6.91
C LEU A 16 -7.74 -10.04 -6.93
N SER A 17 -8.53 -9.94 -5.86
CA SER A 17 -9.75 -10.74 -5.65
C SER A 17 -10.77 -9.98 -4.79
N GLY A 18 -11.98 -10.51 -4.66
CA GLY A 18 -13.03 -9.89 -3.85
C GLY A 18 -13.71 -8.68 -4.49
N ASN A 19 -14.54 -7.99 -3.71
CA ASN A 19 -15.35 -6.85 -4.15
C ASN A 19 -14.52 -5.59 -4.46
N ASP A 20 -13.26 -5.57 -4.05
CA ASP A 20 -12.34 -4.48 -4.23
C ASP A 20 -11.22 -4.80 -5.23
N LYS A 21 -11.38 -5.86 -6.03
CA LYS A 21 -10.41 -6.23 -7.07
C LYS A 21 -10.02 -5.03 -7.92
N GLY A 22 -8.71 -4.82 -8.06
CA GLY A 22 -8.10 -3.72 -8.79
C GLY A 22 -7.82 -2.49 -7.94
N ARG A 23 -8.44 -2.33 -6.76
CA ARG A 23 -8.15 -1.20 -5.87
C ARG A 23 -6.71 -1.22 -5.38
N VAL A 24 -6.16 -0.03 -5.22
CA VAL A 24 -4.78 0.19 -4.78
C VAL A 24 -4.80 0.75 -3.36
N TYR A 25 -3.99 0.16 -2.50
CA TYR A 25 -3.89 0.51 -1.10
C TYR A 25 -2.46 0.85 -0.72
N TYR A 26 -2.30 1.79 0.20
CA TYR A 26 -1.06 2.08 0.89
C TYR A 26 -1.11 1.45 2.28
N TRP A 27 0.00 0.88 2.70
CA TRP A 27 0.22 0.32 4.02
C TRP A 27 1.46 0.96 4.63
N SER A 28 1.31 1.48 5.84
CA SER A 28 2.37 2.16 6.56
C SER A 28 2.91 1.24 7.65
N LEU A 29 4.22 1.04 7.69
CA LEU A 29 4.90 0.31 8.76
C LEU A 29 4.66 0.99 10.12
N ASP A 30 4.74 2.33 10.14
CA ASP A 30 4.56 3.14 11.35
C ASP A 30 3.17 3.03 12.00
N MET A 31 2.17 2.58 11.25
CA MET A 31 0.80 2.42 11.75
C MET A 31 0.53 1.03 12.33
N GLU A 32 1.53 0.15 12.29
CA GLU A 32 1.38 -1.21 12.78
C GLU A 32 1.94 -1.32 14.19
N ASP A 33 1.19 -2.01 15.05
CA ASP A 33 1.70 -2.48 16.34
C ASP A 33 2.59 -3.71 16.07
N ILE A 34 3.79 -3.47 15.57
CA ILE A 34 4.77 -4.52 15.30
C ILE A 34 5.46 -4.86 16.62
N ASP A 35 5.19 -6.05 17.14
CA ASP A 35 6.02 -6.63 18.18
C ASP A 35 7.37 -6.98 17.52
N GLU A 36 8.50 -6.56 18.10
CA GLU A 36 9.84 -6.75 17.49
C GLU A 36 10.15 -8.22 17.19
N ASP A 37 9.42 -9.16 17.82
CA ASP A 37 9.53 -10.60 17.65
C ASP A 37 8.63 -11.20 16.54
N GLU A 38 7.57 -10.49 16.10
CA GLU A 38 6.66 -10.93 15.03
C GLU A 38 6.61 -9.90 13.89
N TYR A 39 7.54 -10.02 12.93
CA TYR A 39 7.60 -9.24 11.68
C TYR A 39 6.47 -9.56 10.67
N LEU A 40 5.26 -9.89 11.13
CA LEU A 40 4.14 -10.19 10.26
C LEU A 40 3.21 -8.98 10.13
N PRO A 41 3.15 -8.33 8.95
CA PRO A 41 2.26 -7.20 8.73
C PRO A 41 0.80 -7.66 8.91
N SER A 42 0.07 -6.98 9.79
CA SER A 42 -1.35 -7.32 10.04
C SER A 42 -2.25 -6.91 8.88
N TYR A 43 -1.78 -5.97 8.04
CA TYR A 43 -2.53 -5.34 6.95
C TYR A 43 -3.87 -4.73 7.40
N LYS A 44 -4.05 -4.48 8.70
CA LYS A 44 -5.27 -3.86 9.24
C LYS A 44 -5.32 -2.38 8.89
N HIS A 45 -4.16 -1.73 8.82
CA HIS A 45 -4.04 -0.30 8.60
C HIS A 45 -3.71 0.02 7.15
N MET A 46 -4.60 -0.38 6.23
CA MET A 46 -4.49 -0.06 4.81
C MET A 46 -5.36 1.16 4.45
N SER A 47 -4.76 2.12 3.77
CA SER A 47 -5.44 3.30 3.24
C SER A 47 -5.69 3.12 1.75
N LEU A 48 -6.94 3.32 1.30
CA LEU A 48 -7.26 3.32 -0.13
C LEU A 48 -6.64 4.54 -0.80
N VAL A 49 -5.78 4.33 -1.80
CA VAL A 49 -5.13 5.44 -2.54
C VAL A 49 -5.66 5.60 -3.95
N ALA A 50 -6.13 4.52 -4.59
CA ALA A 50 -6.75 4.60 -5.92
C ALA A 50 -7.78 3.48 -6.13
N LYS A 51 -8.81 3.75 -6.96
CA LYS A 51 -9.86 2.76 -7.26
C LYS A 51 -9.40 1.69 -8.26
N ASN A 52 -8.39 2.00 -9.06
CA ASN A 52 -7.76 1.08 -10.00
C ASN A 52 -6.31 1.51 -10.27
N PHE A 53 -5.54 0.66 -10.95
CA PHE A 53 -4.14 0.95 -11.26
C PHE A 53 -3.96 2.13 -12.25
N THR A 54 -4.89 2.32 -13.18
CA THR A 54 -4.85 3.46 -14.12
C THR A 54 -5.01 4.79 -13.38
N ASP A 55 -5.95 4.85 -12.42
CA ASP A 55 -6.16 6.03 -11.58
C ASP A 55 -4.90 6.36 -10.77
N LEU A 56 -4.18 5.34 -10.26
CA LEU A 56 -2.90 5.55 -9.58
C LEU A 56 -1.90 6.24 -10.51
N ILE A 57 -1.62 5.65 -11.68
CA ILE A 57 -0.60 6.13 -12.62
C ILE A 57 -0.90 7.56 -13.09
N ASN A 58 -2.17 7.87 -13.38
CA ASN A 58 -2.58 9.20 -13.85
C ASN A 58 -2.42 10.31 -12.79
N ASN A 59 -2.28 9.94 -11.52
CA ASN A 59 -2.13 10.89 -10.40
C ASN A 59 -0.73 10.84 -9.76
N LEU A 60 0.21 10.09 -10.34
CA LEU A 60 1.61 10.15 -9.91
C LEU A 60 2.24 11.48 -10.35
N LEU A 61 2.99 12.08 -9.43
CA LEU A 61 3.73 13.33 -9.67
C LEU A 61 5.22 13.05 -9.49
N ILE A 62 6.04 13.73 -10.29
CA ILE A 62 7.46 13.83 -10.02
C ILE A 62 7.60 14.91 -8.95
N PRO A 63 8.19 14.61 -7.77
CA PRO A 63 8.45 15.64 -6.77
C PRO A 63 9.30 16.76 -7.40
N GLU A 64 8.90 18.01 -7.22
CA GLU A 64 9.78 19.14 -7.49
C GLU A 64 10.80 19.22 -6.35
N ASP A 65 12.08 19.37 -6.70
CA ASP A 65 13.20 19.51 -5.75
C ASP A 65 13.07 20.76 -4.86
#